data_AF-A0A7W1YE74-F1
#
_entry.id   AF-A0A7W1YE74-F1
#
_cell.length_a   1.000
_cell.length_b   1.000
_cell.length_c   1.000
_cell.angle_alpha   90.00
_cell.angle_beta   90.00
_cell.angle_gamma   90.00
#
_symmetry.space_group_name_H-M   'P 1'
#
loop_
_entity.id
_entity.type
_entity.pdbx_description
1 polymer ?
#
loop_
_entity_poly.entity_id
_entity_poly.type
_entity_poly.pdbx_seq_one_letter_code
_entity_poly.pdbx_strand_id
1 'polypeptide(L)'
;MSAAFPLFDLHASEQMQPRPAMAGSTEFREERTTARPKPELAFYRKYTEAMLRRYMRLSLTVGRMPALLGHDAFRGKMSTYKVTSFEDSVIFVYDVEKCLKRLDSFSQELIRRISLQEYTQGEAAGLLRVSLRTIVRRYGEAIDTLTQIFMDHKLLDVDPMNESSGSK
;
A
#
# COMPACT_ATOMS: atom_id res chain seq x y z
N MET A 1 -51.09 -34.85 28.08
CA MET A 1 -51.01 -35.77 26.93
C MET A 1 -50.79 -34.93 25.67
N SER A 2 -49.75 -35.25 24.90
CA SER A 2 -49.53 -35.02 23.45
C SER A 2 -49.90 -33.65 22.85
N ALA A 3 -48.93 -32.76 22.54
CA ALA A 3 -48.02 -32.74 21.38
C ALA A 3 -48.71 -32.41 20.04
N ALA A 4 -48.30 -31.30 19.40
CA ALA A 4 -48.11 -31.19 17.95
C ALA A 4 -47.58 -29.77 17.58
N PHE A 5 -46.28 -29.66 17.37
CA PHE A 5 -45.66 -28.63 16.52
C PHE A 5 -45.98 -28.97 15.06
N PRO A 6 -46.43 -28.04 14.20
CA PRO A 6 -46.32 -28.23 12.76
C PRO A 6 -44.97 -27.69 12.29
N LEU A 7 -44.13 -28.65 11.93
CA LEU A 7 -43.11 -28.58 10.89
C LEU A 7 -43.79 -28.12 9.58
N PHE A 8 -43.31 -27.06 8.95
CA PHE A 8 -43.64 -26.78 7.54
C PHE A 8 -42.39 -26.43 6.75
N ASP A 9 -42.43 -26.95 5.54
CA ASP A 9 -41.32 -27.43 4.72
C ASP A 9 -40.67 -26.33 3.86
N LEU A 10 -39.45 -26.62 3.44
CA LEU A 10 -38.71 -25.92 2.40
C LEU A 10 -39.37 -26.13 1.03
N HIS A 11 -39.60 -25.05 0.28
CA HIS A 11 -39.41 -24.86 -1.18
C HIS A 11 -40.02 -23.48 -1.52
N ALA A 12 -39.61 -22.69 -2.48
CA ALA A 12 -38.44 -22.52 -3.32
C ALA A 12 -38.79 -21.28 -4.19
N SER A 13 -37.77 -20.54 -4.63
CA SER A 13 -37.82 -19.71 -5.84
C SER A 13 -38.54 -18.35 -5.78
N GLU A 14 -37.96 -17.37 -5.09
CA GLU A 14 -38.09 -15.97 -5.53
C GLU A 14 -36.93 -15.59 -6.44
N GLN A 15 -37.32 -15.22 -7.66
CA GLN A 15 -36.48 -14.91 -8.80
C GLN A 15 -35.75 -13.57 -8.58
N MET A 16 -34.46 -13.63 -8.28
CA MET A 16 -33.57 -12.47 -8.31
C MET A 16 -32.97 -12.36 -9.72
N GLN A 17 -33.49 -11.44 -10.53
CA GLN A 17 -32.87 -11.08 -11.82
C GLN A 17 -31.47 -10.47 -11.59
N PRO A 18 -30.42 -10.88 -12.33
CA PRO A 18 -29.11 -10.26 -12.20
C PRO A 18 -29.10 -8.85 -12.82
N ARG A 19 -28.77 -7.86 -12.00
CA ARG A 19 -28.49 -6.47 -12.39
C ARG A 19 -27.33 -6.45 -13.42
N PRO A 20 -27.41 -5.68 -14.50
CA PRO A 20 -26.36 -5.64 -15.51
C PRO A 20 -25.04 -5.17 -14.88
N ALA A 21 -24.01 -6.00 -15.06
CA ALA A 21 -22.64 -5.75 -14.64
C ALA A 21 -22.12 -4.48 -15.33
N MET A 22 -21.90 -3.43 -14.55
CA MET A 22 -21.13 -2.27 -14.99
C MET A 22 -19.68 -2.70 -15.12
N ALA A 23 -19.24 -2.79 -16.37
CA ALA A 23 -17.87 -3.03 -16.76
C ALA A 23 -16.92 -1.96 -16.18
N GLY A 24 -15.79 -2.39 -15.64
CA GLY A 24 -14.65 -1.51 -15.37
C GLY A 24 -14.06 -1.54 -13.96
N SER A 25 -14.03 -2.69 -13.27
CA SER A 25 -13.08 -2.88 -12.17
C SER A 25 -12.03 -3.87 -12.63
N THR A 26 -10.88 -3.35 -13.08
CA THR A 26 -9.68 -4.12 -13.33
C THR A 26 -9.40 -5.00 -12.12
N GLU A 27 -9.63 -6.30 -12.23
CA GLU A 27 -9.35 -7.25 -11.17
C GLU A 27 -7.83 -7.34 -10.99
N PHE A 28 -7.31 -6.53 -10.08
CA PHE A 28 -5.91 -6.58 -9.70
C PHE A 28 -5.69 -7.79 -8.80
N ARG A 29 -5.26 -8.89 -9.41
CA ARG A 29 -4.82 -10.12 -8.75
C ARG A 29 -3.70 -9.82 -7.73
N GLU A 30 -3.98 -10.07 -6.45
CA GLU A 30 -3.01 -9.90 -5.34
C GLU A 30 -1.91 -10.96 -5.39
N GLU A 31 -0.89 -10.74 -6.21
CA GLU A 31 0.29 -11.60 -6.26
C GLU A 31 1.35 -11.08 -5.27
N ARG A 32 1.58 -11.83 -4.19
CA ARG A 32 2.63 -11.56 -3.20
C ARG A 32 4.00 -11.76 -3.84
N THR A 33 4.91 -10.80 -3.65
CA THR A 33 6.24 -10.87 -4.25
C THR A 33 7.13 -11.83 -3.45
N THR A 34 7.65 -12.88 -4.10
CA THR A 34 8.52 -13.90 -3.48
C THR A 34 9.98 -13.82 -3.95
N ALA A 35 10.27 -13.04 -5.00
CA ALA A 35 11.60 -12.89 -5.56
C ALA A 35 12.50 -12.04 -4.65
N ARG A 36 13.77 -12.43 -4.48
CA ARG A 36 14.75 -11.61 -3.77
C ARG A 36 15.04 -10.34 -4.57
N PRO A 37 15.05 -9.16 -3.95
CA PRO A 37 15.35 -7.91 -4.61
C PRO A 37 16.82 -7.88 -5.11
N LYS A 38 17.06 -7.20 -6.23
CA LYS A 38 18.40 -7.01 -6.78
C LYS A 38 19.23 -6.11 -5.85
N PRO A 39 20.55 -6.37 -5.70
CA PRO A 39 21.40 -5.57 -4.80
C PRO A 39 21.50 -4.09 -5.20
N GLU A 40 21.32 -3.77 -6.48
CA GLU A 40 21.30 -2.41 -7.03
C GLU A 40 20.17 -1.54 -6.45
N LEU A 41 19.10 -2.16 -5.92
CA LEU A 41 17.98 -1.45 -5.31
C LEU A 41 18.35 -0.74 -4.00
N ALA A 42 19.47 -1.12 -3.38
CA ALA A 42 19.96 -0.49 -2.17
C ALA A 42 20.19 1.03 -2.34
N PHE A 43 20.50 1.49 -3.55
CA PHE A 43 20.67 2.91 -3.88
C PHE A 43 19.37 3.70 -3.72
N TYR A 44 18.22 3.07 -3.97
CA TYR A 44 16.90 3.71 -3.94
C TYR A 44 16.23 3.67 -2.56
N ARG A 45 16.88 3.09 -1.55
CA ARG A 45 16.34 3.00 -0.18
C ARG A 45 15.93 4.36 0.37
N LYS A 46 16.78 5.40 0.19
CA LYS A 46 16.48 6.76 0.65
C LYS A 46 15.22 7.34 0.01
N TYR A 47 14.99 7.07 -1.28
CA TYR A 47 13.80 7.51 -1.99
C TYR A 47 12.55 6.75 -1.52
N THR A 48 12.69 5.45 -1.27
CA THR A 48 11.61 4.61 -0.72
C THR A 48 11.20 5.07 0.68
N GLU A 49 12.17 5.38 1.55
CA GLU A 49 11.89 5.95 2.87
C GLU A 49 11.26 7.35 2.79
N ALA A 50 11.70 8.18 1.84
CA ALA A 50 11.05 9.48 1.59
C ALA A 50 9.60 9.32 1.12
N MET A 51 9.32 8.31 0.29
CA MET A 51 7.98 7.95 -0.14
C MET A 51 7.11 7.52 1.04
N LEU A 52 7.63 6.71 1.96
CA LEU A 52 6.93 6.29 3.18
C LEU A 52 6.62 7.46 4.12
N ARG A 53 7.55 8.42 4.27
CA ARG A 53 7.31 9.66 5.02
C ARG A 53 6.24 10.53 4.35
N ARG A 54 6.24 10.61 3.01
CA ARG A 54 5.20 11.31 2.24
C ARG A 54 3.84 10.64 2.41
N TYR A 55 3.80 9.31 2.34
CA TYR A 55 2.61 8.52 2.61
C TYR A 55 2.03 8.79 3.99
N MET A 56 2.84 8.78 5.06
CA MET A 56 2.35 9.09 6.42
C MET A 56 1.75 10.48 6.53
N ARG A 57 2.38 11.49 5.91
CA ARG A 57 1.84 12.86 5.94
C ARG A 57 0.48 12.93 5.22
N LEU A 58 0.39 12.35 4.02
CA LEU A 58 -0.84 12.41 3.22
C LEU A 58 -1.96 11.53 3.79
N SER A 59 -1.67 10.36 4.35
CA SER A 59 -2.68 9.49 4.95
C SER A 59 -3.34 10.14 6.17
N LEU A 60 -2.56 10.89 6.96
CA LEU A 60 -3.06 11.69 8.08
C LEU A 60 -3.93 12.88 7.64
N THR A 61 -3.67 13.45 6.47
CA THR A 61 -4.48 14.53 5.88
C THR A 61 -5.77 13.97 5.30
N VAL A 62 -5.69 12.91 4.49
CA VAL A 62 -6.85 12.26 3.87
C VAL A 62 -7.83 11.71 4.92
N GLY A 63 -7.32 11.05 5.97
CA GLY A 63 -8.15 10.54 7.07
C GLY A 63 -8.84 11.62 7.91
N ARG A 64 -8.42 12.88 7.80
CA ARG A 64 -9.04 14.04 8.48
C ARG A 64 -9.90 14.91 7.55
N MET A 65 -9.98 14.60 6.25
CA MET A 65 -10.71 15.39 5.25
C MET A 65 -12.05 14.79 4.76
N PRO A 66 -12.94 14.21 5.60
CA PRO A 66 -14.25 13.78 5.12
C PRO A 66 -15.30 14.91 4.96
N ALA A 67 -14.99 16.18 5.27
CA ALA A 67 -16.01 17.24 5.40
C ALA A 67 -16.03 18.34 4.30
N LEU A 68 -15.06 18.37 3.37
CA LEU A 68 -14.91 19.49 2.41
C LEU A 68 -15.08 19.10 0.93
N LEU A 69 -15.34 17.83 0.62
CA LEU A 69 -15.57 17.37 -0.76
C LEU A 69 -17.03 17.01 -0.98
N GLY A 70 -17.89 18.01 -0.82
CA GLY A 70 -19.23 18.01 -1.39
C GLY A 70 -19.25 19.06 -2.50
N HIS A 71 -19.54 18.62 -3.72
CA HIS A 71 -19.60 19.42 -4.94
C HIS A 71 -18.24 19.70 -5.64
N ASP A 72 -18.06 19.06 -6.79
CA ASP A 72 -17.14 19.44 -7.88
C ASP A 72 -15.63 19.26 -7.64
N ALA A 73 -15.15 18.01 -7.53
CA ALA A 73 -13.73 17.72 -7.68
C ALA A 73 -13.43 17.19 -9.09
N PHE A 74 -12.64 18.00 -9.79
CA PHE A 74 -12.31 18.01 -11.21
C PHE A 74 -11.40 16.85 -11.64
N ARG A 75 -11.82 16.11 -12.67
CA ARG A 75 -10.98 15.17 -13.44
C ARG A 75 -9.87 15.93 -14.19
N GLY A 76 -8.64 15.90 -13.69
CA GLY A 76 -7.44 16.41 -14.37
C GLY A 76 -6.45 15.29 -14.69
N LYS A 77 -6.08 15.14 -15.96
CA LYS A 77 -5.16 14.10 -16.47
C LYS A 77 -3.76 14.18 -15.83
N MET A 78 -3.27 13.00 -15.48
CA MET A 78 -1.97 12.68 -14.90
C MET A 78 -0.78 12.98 -15.82
N SER A 79 0.26 13.62 -15.27
CA SER A 79 1.68 13.40 -15.62
C SER A 79 2.55 13.96 -14.49
N THR A 80 3.37 13.10 -13.89
CA THR A 80 4.41 13.40 -12.88
C THR A 80 3.86 13.92 -11.54
N TYR A 81 4.09 13.14 -10.47
CA TYR A 81 3.59 13.24 -9.08
C TYR A 81 3.73 14.59 -8.32
N LYS A 82 3.28 15.71 -8.89
CA LYS A 82 2.94 16.92 -8.13
C LYS A 82 1.51 16.74 -7.62
N VAL A 83 1.37 16.28 -6.37
CA VAL A 83 0.07 16.19 -5.69
C VAL A 83 -0.48 17.61 -5.60
N THR A 84 -1.46 17.91 -6.45
CA THR A 84 -2.06 19.24 -6.55
C THR A 84 -3.52 19.20 -6.10
N SER A 85 -4.17 18.01 -6.10
CA SER A 85 -5.54 17.81 -5.66
C SER A 85 -5.71 16.79 -4.51
N PHE A 86 -6.87 16.80 -3.87
CA PHE A 86 -7.25 15.80 -2.86
C PHE A 86 -7.39 14.40 -3.47
N GLU A 87 -8.01 14.29 -4.65
CA GLU A 87 -8.17 13.01 -5.36
C GLU A 87 -6.81 12.35 -5.60
N ASP A 88 -5.81 13.12 -6.04
CA ASP A 88 -4.44 12.62 -6.22
C ASP A 88 -3.83 12.11 -4.90
N SER A 89 -4.15 12.76 -3.78
CA SER A 89 -3.68 12.34 -2.45
C SER A 89 -4.32 11.02 -2.03
N VAL A 90 -5.61 10.84 -2.29
CA VAL A 90 -6.34 9.58 -2.01
C VAL A 90 -5.81 8.45 -2.87
N ILE A 91 -5.66 8.67 -4.18
CA ILE A 91 -5.09 7.68 -5.12
C ILE A 91 -3.69 7.29 -4.68
N PHE A 92 -2.83 8.26 -4.38
CA PHE A 92 -1.48 7.99 -3.91
C PHE A 92 -1.44 7.16 -2.62
N VAL A 93 -2.24 7.53 -1.62
CA VAL A 93 -2.33 6.79 -0.35
C VAL A 93 -2.81 5.36 -0.60
N TYR A 94 -3.84 5.19 -1.43
CA TYR A 94 -4.39 3.89 -1.80
C TYR A 94 -3.36 3.00 -2.52
N ASP A 95 -2.64 3.55 -3.49
CA ASP A 95 -1.64 2.80 -4.27
C ASP A 95 -0.46 2.37 -3.40
N VAL A 96 0.02 3.24 -2.50
CA VAL A 96 1.09 2.90 -1.55
C VAL A 96 0.62 1.85 -0.54
N GLU A 97 -0.61 1.96 -0.01
CA GLU A 97 -1.17 0.97 0.92
C GLU A 97 -1.26 -0.41 0.25
N LYS A 98 -1.71 -0.45 -1.01
CA LYS A 98 -1.77 -1.68 -1.78
C LYS A 98 -0.38 -2.28 -2.01
N CYS A 99 0.63 -1.47 -2.28
CA CYS A 99 2.02 -1.93 -2.39
C CYS A 99 2.54 -2.52 -1.07
N LEU A 100 2.25 -1.87 0.07
CA LEU A 100 2.61 -2.39 1.39
C LEU A 100 1.98 -3.75 1.67
N LYS A 101 0.72 -3.97 1.26
CA LYS A 101 0.02 -5.26 1.43
C LYS A 101 0.66 -6.42 0.64
N ARG A 102 1.50 -6.14 -0.36
CA ARG A 102 2.19 -7.16 -1.17
C ARG A 102 3.45 -7.73 -0.51
N LEU A 103 3.95 -7.09 0.54
CA LEU A 103 5.08 -7.58 1.33
C LEU A 103 4.65 -8.76 2.21
N ASP A 104 5.61 -9.59 2.63
CA ASP A 104 5.36 -10.60 3.66
C ASP A 104 5.05 -9.93 5.02
N SER A 105 4.32 -10.63 5.88
CA SER A 105 3.83 -10.08 7.15
C SER A 105 4.94 -9.56 8.07
N PHE A 106 6.12 -10.18 8.06
CA PHE A 106 7.24 -9.73 8.88
C PHE A 106 7.84 -8.44 8.31
N SER A 107 8.04 -8.38 7.00
CA SER A 107 8.50 -7.17 6.31
C SER A 107 7.52 -5.99 6.49
N GLN A 108 6.21 -6.24 6.44
CA GLN A 108 5.20 -5.21 6.73
C GLN A 108 5.34 -4.64 8.14
N GLU A 109 5.54 -5.50 9.14
CA GLU A 109 5.68 -5.06 10.53
C GLU A 109 6.98 -4.27 10.74
N LEU A 110 8.08 -4.66 10.09
CA LEU A 110 9.33 -3.90 10.14
C LEU A 110 9.17 -2.49 9.55
N ILE A 111 8.55 -2.38 8.38
CA ILE A 111 8.31 -1.07 7.74
C ILE A 111 7.36 -0.22 8.59
N ARG A 112 6.32 -0.83 9.16
CA ARG A 112 5.40 -0.13 10.06
C ARG A 112 6.13 0.45 11.28
N ARG A 113 6.92 -0.37 11.98
CA ARG A 113 7.61 0.04 13.20
C ARG A 113 8.70 1.08 12.89
N ILE A 114 9.56 0.79 11.92
CA ILE A 114 10.77 1.58 11.71
C ILE A 114 10.49 2.80 10.84
N SER A 115 9.81 2.63 9.70
CA SER A 115 9.64 3.72 8.72
C SER A 115 8.42 4.58 8.99
N LEU A 116 7.31 3.99 9.46
CA LEU A 116 6.05 4.73 9.66
C LEU A 116 5.88 5.25 11.08
N GLN A 117 6.31 4.49 12.08
CA GLN A 117 6.24 4.85 13.49
C GLN A 117 7.57 5.39 14.05
N GLU A 118 8.61 5.46 13.22
CA GLU A 118 9.92 6.03 13.56
C GLU A 118 10.65 5.37 14.75
N TYR A 119 10.34 4.11 15.05
CA TYR A 119 11.15 3.34 16.00
C TYR A 119 12.55 3.11 15.44
N THR A 120 13.55 3.18 16.30
CA THR A 120 14.90 2.73 15.95
C THR A 120 14.91 1.21 15.73
N GLN A 121 15.88 0.74 14.94
CA GLN A 121 16.05 -0.71 14.72
C GLN A 121 16.31 -1.49 16.03
N GLY A 122 16.94 -0.83 17.02
CA GLY A 122 17.15 -1.38 18.36
C GLY A 122 15.86 -1.53 19.16
N GLU A 123 15.00 -0.51 19.16
CA GLU A 123 13.69 -0.59 19.83
C GLU A 123 12.79 -1.61 19.14
N ALA A 124 12.77 -1.64 17.81
CA ALA A 124 12.03 -2.64 17.05
C ALA A 124 12.52 -4.07 17.35
N ALA A 125 13.83 -4.27 17.52
CA ALA A 125 14.40 -5.55 17.93
C ALA A 125 13.89 -5.99 19.30
N GLY A 126 13.86 -5.08 20.28
CA GLY A 126 13.30 -5.32 21.60
C GLY A 126 11.81 -5.67 21.58
N LEU A 127 11.02 -4.91 20.81
CA LEU A 127 9.57 -5.12 20.67
C LEU A 127 9.23 -6.44 19.99
N LEU A 128 9.95 -6.79 18.93
CA LEU A 128 9.71 -8.00 18.15
C LEU A 128 10.41 -9.24 18.75
N ARG A 129 11.23 -9.07 19.79
CA ARG A 129 12.04 -10.12 20.42
C ARG A 129 12.94 -10.86 19.42
N VAL A 130 13.51 -10.11 18.48
CA VAL A 130 14.41 -10.61 17.44
C VAL A 130 15.76 -9.92 17.59
N SER A 131 16.86 -10.59 17.23
CA SER A 131 18.19 -9.98 17.31
C SER A 131 18.30 -8.73 16.42
N LEU A 132 19.04 -7.72 16.88
CA LEU A 132 19.30 -6.50 16.11
C LEU A 132 19.90 -6.81 14.72
N ARG A 133 20.83 -7.78 14.65
CA ARG A 133 21.42 -8.22 13.39
C ARG A 133 20.37 -8.72 12.39
N THR A 134 19.40 -9.49 12.87
CA THR A 134 18.30 -9.97 12.02
C THR A 134 17.40 -8.82 11.59
N ILE A 135 17.07 -7.88 12.47
CA ILE A 135 16.28 -6.69 12.13
C ILE A 135 16.96 -5.85 11.06
N VAL A 136 18.23 -5.50 11.23
CA VAL A 136 19.01 -4.69 10.26
C VAL A 136 18.96 -5.33 8.88
N ARG A 137 19.27 -6.64 8.79
CA ARG A 137 19.27 -7.37 7.51
C ARG A 137 17.88 -7.43 6.90
N ARG A 138 16.88 -7.84 7.67
CA ARG A 138 15.50 -8.05 7.18
C ARG A 138 14.81 -6.75 6.82
N TYR A 139 15.11 -5.66 7.54
CA TYR A 139 14.61 -4.33 7.21
C TYR A 139 15.22 -3.84 5.89
N GLY A 140 16.53 -4.03 5.68
CA GLY A 140 17.16 -3.72 4.40
C GLY A 140 16.51 -4.48 3.23
N GLU A 141 16.31 -5.79 3.39
CA GLU A 141 15.60 -6.62 2.40
C GLU A 141 14.16 -6.18 2.17
N ALA A 142 13.44 -5.77 3.22
CA ALA A 142 12.07 -5.28 3.14
C ALA A 142 11.98 -3.97 2.36
N ILE A 143 12.89 -3.03 2.60
CA ILE A 143 12.95 -1.77 1.84
C ILE A 143 13.28 -2.06 0.38
N ASP A 144 14.29 -2.90 0.09
CA ASP A 144 14.64 -3.22 -1.30
C ASP A 144 13.48 -3.91 -2.04
N THR A 145 12.76 -4.81 -1.37
CA THR A 145 11.58 -5.46 -1.94
C THR A 145 10.47 -4.43 -2.21
N LEU A 146 10.25 -3.50 -1.28
CA LEU A 146 9.28 -2.44 -1.46
C LEU A 146 9.67 -1.47 -2.58
N THR A 147 10.97 -1.17 -2.72
CA THR A 147 11.51 -0.39 -3.84
C THR A 147 11.14 -1.05 -5.17
N GLN A 148 11.40 -2.36 -5.31
CA GLN A 148 11.02 -3.09 -6.53
C GLN A 148 9.51 -2.98 -6.79
N ILE A 149 8.69 -3.19 -5.76
CA ILE A 149 7.23 -3.07 -5.89
C ILE A 149 6.83 -1.65 -6.33
N PHE A 150 7.43 -0.60 -5.78
CA PHE A 150 7.14 0.77 -6.21
C PHE A 150 7.56 1.05 -7.66
N MET A 151 8.67 0.49 -8.11
CA MET A 151 9.10 0.60 -9.51
C MET A 151 8.13 -0.14 -10.44
N ASP A 152 7.73 -1.36 -10.09
CA ASP A 152 6.79 -2.16 -10.89
C ASP A 152 5.43 -1.47 -11.03
N HIS A 153 4.99 -0.74 -10.00
CA HIS A 153 3.75 0.03 -9.98
C HIS A 153 3.92 1.48 -10.46
N LYS A 154 5.09 1.87 -10.98
CA LYS A 154 5.42 3.23 -11.44
C LYS A 154 5.15 4.33 -10.40
N LEU A 155 5.20 3.97 -9.12
CA LEU A 155 5.17 4.91 -7.99
C LEU A 155 6.52 5.58 -7.79
N LEU A 156 7.59 4.93 -8.25
CA LEU A 156 8.94 5.43 -8.26
C LEU A 156 9.46 5.35 -9.69
N ASP A 157 9.52 6.50 -10.38
CA ASP A 157 10.18 6.60 -11.67
C ASP A 157 11.66 6.79 -11.42
N VAL A 158 12.43 5.74 -11.65
CA VAL A 158 13.87 5.85 -11.80
C VAL A 158 14.08 6.22 -13.25
N ASP A 159 14.29 7.49 -13.54
CA ASP A 159 14.80 7.87 -14.84
C ASP A 159 16.30 7.50 -14.84
N PRO A 160 16.75 6.45 -15.56
CA PRO A 160 18.14 6.01 -15.51
C PRO A 160 19.12 7.02 -16.16
N MET A 161 18.64 8.20 -16.54
CA MET A 161 19.38 9.25 -17.26
C MET A 161 19.64 10.53 -16.45
N ASN A 162 19.39 10.56 -15.14
CA ASN A 162 19.75 11.73 -14.31
C ASN A 162 20.84 11.44 -13.27
N GLU A 163 21.90 10.74 -13.68
CA GLU A 163 23.20 10.77 -13.01
C GLU A 163 24.13 11.82 -13.64
N SER A 164 23.66 13.06 -13.83
CA SER A 164 24.57 14.16 -14.21
C SER A 164 23.94 15.54 -14.02
N SER A 165 23.70 15.91 -12.77
CA SER A 165 23.67 17.34 -12.40
C SER A 165 24.13 17.51 -10.95
N GLY A 166 25.36 17.08 -10.72
CA GLY A 166 26.20 17.38 -9.55
C GLY A 166 27.58 17.86 -10.02
N SER A 167 27.58 18.90 -10.85
CA SER A 167 28.71 19.77 -11.20
C SER A 167 28.02 21.06 -11.63
N LYS A 168 28.19 22.19 -10.96
CA LYS A 168 29.40 22.79 -10.40
C LYS A 168 29.01 23.75 -9.29
#